data_AF-A0A563EH07-F1
#
_entry.id   AF-A0A563EH07-F1
#
_cell.length_a   1.000
_cell.length_b   1.000
_cell.length_c   1.000
_cell.angle_alpha   90.00
_cell.angle_beta   90.00
_cell.angle_gamma   90.00
#
_symmetry.space_group_name_H-M   'P 1'
#
loop_
_entity.id
_entity.type
_entity.pdbx_description
1 polymer ?
#
loop_
_entity_poly.entity_id
_entity_poly.type
_entity_poly.pdbx_seq_one_letter_code
_entity_poly.pdbx_strand_id
1 'polypeptide(L)'
;MGGLPGPPGTAAALGLPDARRRHRVVPVPPDLRRGAHQVRVVACGRYPVKSLRGEDLPSVSLSARGVLLDRFWALRTPEGRVGSGKTTRRFVRMSSLPDMSAALVGDSPVVTLPSGVSLPLGAELDAAVSAVVDRPVVVAPENDVPHVDDQPIHLVTTASLRWLGVPSPDWMIFRPNLVVDAPGSSRVEDGWIGRRLQVGGALLSIVGPAVRCAMIGAYLREAPKFGVYAQVLRPATVSVGDAVTLSE
;
A
#
# COMPACT_ATOMS: atom_id res chain seq x y z
N MET A 1 -26.78 29.13 3.92
CA MET A 1 -26.59 28.22 2.78
C MET A 1 -25.12 28.23 2.41
N GLY A 2 -24.33 27.29 2.96
CA GLY A 2 -22.94 27.09 2.58
C GLY A 2 -22.86 25.87 1.65
N GLY A 3 -22.42 26.07 0.41
CA GLY A 3 -22.31 25.01 -0.59
C GLY A 3 -21.25 23.98 -0.19
N LEU A 4 -21.59 22.70 -0.34
CA LEU A 4 -20.67 21.59 -0.19
C LEU A 4 -19.60 21.62 -1.30
N PRO A 5 -18.34 21.27 -1.02
CA PRO A 5 -17.32 21.12 -2.04
C PRO A 5 -17.65 19.92 -2.94
N GLY A 6 -17.55 20.11 -4.26
CA GLY A 6 -17.82 19.07 -5.26
C GLY A 6 -16.82 17.91 -5.22
N PRO A 7 -17.15 16.78 -5.87
CA PRO A 7 -16.32 15.58 -5.87
C PRO A 7 -14.97 15.82 -6.57
N PRO A 8 -13.88 15.11 -6.16
CA PRO A 8 -12.58 15.27 -6.77
C PRO A 8 -12.62 14.87 -8.26
N GLY A 9 -12.04 15.75 -9.08
CA GLY A 9 -12.13 15.73 -10.52
C GLY A 9 -11.56 14.48 -11.20
N THR A 10 -12.09 14.20 -12.38
CA THR A 10 -11.63 13.17 -13.31
C THR A 10 -10.14 13.33 -13.68
N ALA A 11 -9.49 12.22 -14.03
CA ALA A 11 -8.06 12.07 -14.37
C ALA A 11 -7.44 13.13 -15.32
N ALA A 12 -8.24 13.86 -16.09
CA ALA A 12 -7.79 15.01 -16.87
C ALA A 12 -7.22 16.16 -16.02
N ALA A 13 -7.62 16.27 -14.75
CA ALA A 13 -7.15 17.32 -13.84
C ALA A 13 -5.72 17.10 -13.31
N LEU A 14 -5.13 15.91 -13.49
CA LEU A 14 -3.83 15.54 -12.91
C LEU A 14 -2.63 15.67 -13.87
N GLY A 15 -2.83 16.08 -15.13
CA GLY A 15 -1.72 16.35 -16.07
C GLY A 15 -0.78 15.17 -16.32
N LEU A 16 -1.23 13.93 -16.12
CA LEU A 16 -0.39 12.73 -16.21
C LEU A 16 -0.09 12.36 -17.69
N PRO A 17 1.18 12.10 -18.07
CA PRO A 17 1.54 11.76 -19.44
C PRO A 17 1.06 10.36 -19.88
N ASP A 18 0.85 10.19 -21.20
CA ASP A 18 0.29 8.98 -21.84
C ASP A 18 1.11 7.70 -21.55
N ALA A 19 0.46 6.73 -20.89
CA ALA A 19 1.02 5.46 -20.44
C ALA A 19 1.42 4.48 -21.58
N ARG A 20 1.06 4.77 -22.83
CA ARG A 20 1.34 3.87 -23.97
C ARG A 20 2.79 3.84 -24.43
N ARG A 21 3.66 4.70 -23.89
CA ARG A 21 5.10 4.68 -24.19
C ARG A 21 5.88 4.14 -22.99
N ARG A 22 6.54 2.98 -23.20
CA ARG A 22 7.67 2.39 -22.45
C ARG A 22 7.34 1.27 -21.44
N HIS A 23 6.87 0.13 -21.94
CA HIS A 23 7.28 -1.17 -21.39
C HIS A 23 8.67 -1.53 -21.94
N ARG A 24 9.72 -0.88 -21.41
CA ARG A 24 11.09 -1.38 -21.59
C ARG A 24 11.61 -1.68 -20.19
N VAL A 25 12.00 -2.93 -19.94
CA VAL A 25 12.76 -3.29 -18.74
C VAL A 25 13.97 -2.37 -18.73
N VAL A 26 14.04 -1.47 -17.75
CA VAL A 26 15.20 -0.59 -17.58
C VAL A 26 16.26 -1.44 -16.90
N PRO A 27 17.47 -1.59 -17.48
CA PRO A 27 18.56 -2.28 -16.82
C PRO A 27 18.80 -1.65 -15.45
N VAL A 28 19.05 -2.47 -14.43
CA VAL A 28 19.44 -1.99 -13.10
C VAL A 28 20.60 -1.00 -13.26
N PRO A 29 20.47 0.26 -12.80
CA PRO A 29 21.54 1.24 -12.89
C PRO A 29 22.86 0.69 -12.27
N PRO A 30 24.03 0.88 -12.90
CA PRO A 30 25.31 0.33 -12.43
C PRO A 30 25.70 0.73 -10.99
N ASP A 31 25.17 1.86 -10.54
CA ASP A 31 25.33 2.50 -9.23
C ASP A 31 24.72 1.69 -8.07
N LEU A 32 23.76 0.81 -8.33
CA LEU A 32 23.25 -0.16 -7.34
C LEU A 32 24.21 -1.35 -7.11
N ARG A 33 25.21 -1.54 -7.98
CA ARG A 33 26.23 -2.61 -7.85
C ARG A 33 27.51 -2.15 -7.15
N ARG A 34 27.70 -0.84 -6.93
CA ARG A 34 28.94 -0.25 -6.39
C ARG A 34 28.69 0.99 -5.52
N GLY A 35 27.83 0.92 -4.50
CA GLY A 35 27.85 1.83 -3.33
C GLY A 35 27.90 3.36 -3.53
N ALA A 36 27.64 3.91 -4.73
CA ALA A 36 27.85 5.33 -5.03
C ALA A 36 26.61 6.20 -4.74
N HIS A 37 25.43 5.59 -4.65
CA HIS A 37 24.24 6.19 -4.05
C HIS A 37 23.77 5.30 -2.90
N GLN A 38 23.80 5.82 -1.67
CA GLN A 38 23.18 5.14 -0.53
C GLN A 38 21.66 5.19 -0.69
N VAL A 39 21.12 4.15 -1.32
CA VAL A 39 19.69 3.85 -1.37
C VAL A 39 19.21 3.67 0.08
N ARG A 40 18.15 4.38 0.47
CA ARG A 40 17.62 4.38 1.85
C ARG A 40 16.11 4.24 1.86
N VAL A 41 15.58 3.75 2.97
CA VAL A 41 14.13 3.84 3.24
C VAL A 41 13.77 5.30 3.49
N VAL A 42 12.76 5.81 2.78
CA VAL A 42 12.27 7.20 2.95
C VAL A 42 10.87 7.27 3.56
N ALA A 43 10.13 6.17 3.54
CA ALA A 43 8.84 6.08 4.22
C ALA A 43 8.50 4.62 4.56
N CYS A 44 7.78 4.43 5.67
CA CYS A 44 7.27 3.14 6.11
C CYS A 44 5.75 3.22 6.27
N GLY A 45 5.02 2.35 5.58
CA GLY A 45 3.56 2.29 5.62
C GLY A 45 3.04 1.07 6.37
N ARG A 46 2.04 1.28 7.24
CA ARG A 46 1.20 0.20 7.79
C ARG A 46 -0.26 0.48 7.46
N TYR A 47 -1.02 -0.57 7.17
CA TYR A 47 -2.43 -0.47 6.79
C TYR A 47 -3.27 -1.46 7.58
N PRO A 48 -3.68 -1.12 8.82
CA PRO A 48 -4.30 -2.08 9.73
C PRO A 48 -5.55 -2.76 9.16
N VAL A 49 -6.37 -2.00 8.44
CA VAL A 49 -7.59 -2.51 7.81
C VAL A 49 -7.38 -2.67 6.29
N LYS A 50 -7.71 -3.85 5.76
CA LYS A 50 -7.67 -4.15 4.33
C LYS A 50 -8.50 -3.14 3.55
N SER A 51 -7.99 -2.71 2.40
CA SER A 51 -8.60 -1.74 1.47
C SER A 51 -8.77 -0.29 1.97
N LEU A 52 -8.59 0.03 3.26
CA LEU A 52 -8.52 1.42 3.78
C LEU A 52 -7.13 2.06 3.69
N ARG A 53 -7.04 3.39 3.63
CA ARG A 53 -5.77 4.09 3.82
C ARG A 53 -5.15 3.78 5.20
N GLY A 54 -3.84 3.98 5.33
CA GLY A 54 -3.08 3.57 6.50
C GLY A 54 -2.36 4.73 7.19
N GLU A 55 -1.31 4.39 7.91
CA GLU A 55 -0.43 5.29 8.66
C GLU A 55 0.98 5.32 8.04
N ASP A 56 1.56 6.52 8.03
CA ASP A 56 2.97 6.76 7.71
C ASP A 56 3.76 6.78 9.03
N LEU A 57 4.73 5.89 9.17
CA LEU A 57 5.43 5.61 10.41
C LEU A 57 6.93 5.85 10.28
N PRO A 58 7.60 6.27 11.36
CA PRO A 58 9.06 6.38 11.37
C PRO A 58 9.74 4.99 11.28
N SER A 59 9.05 3.93 11.68
CA SER A 59 9.54 2.55 11.60
C SER A 59 8.41 1.52 11.61
N VAL A 60 8.69 0.33 11.10
CA VAL A 60 7.80 -0.84 11.10
C VAL A 60 8.55 -2.10 11.50
N SER A 61 7.92 -2.94 12.30
CA SER A 61 8.46 -4.25 12.68
C SER A 61 8.03 -5.31 11.66
N LEU A 62 8.98 -5.98 11.03
CA LEU A 62 8.72 -7.06 10.09
C LEU A 62 8.75 -8.41 10.81
N SER A 63 7.78 -9.25 10.46
CA SER A 63 7.72 -10.69 10.75
C SER A 63 7.78 -11.49 9.45
N ALA A 64 7.80 -12.82 9.54
CA ALA A 64 7.67 -13.66 8.34
C ALA A 64 6.36 -13.40 7.55
N ARG A 65 5.31 -12.88 8.21
CA ARG A 65 4.04 -12.49 7.57
C ARG A 65 4.01 -11.05 7.05
N GLY A 66 5.12 -10.31 7.14
CA GLY A 66 5.19 -8.90 6.76
C GLY A 66 5.16 -7.96 7.96
N VAL A 67 4.73 -6.71 7.75
CA VAL A 67 4.61 -5.71 8.80
C VAL A 67 3.62 -6.19 9.87
N LEU A 68 3.99 -6.12 11.16
CA LEU A 68 3.12 -6.51 12.26
C LEU A 68 1.81 -5.71 12.24
N LEU A 69 0.69 -6.42 12.41
CA LEU A 69 -0.69 -5.89 12.39
C LEU A 69 -1.08 -5.17 11.09
N ASP A 70 -0.34 -5.39 10.00
CA ASP A 70 -0.72 -4.91 8.68
C ASP A 70 -1.82 -5.80 8.07
N ARG A 71 -2.87 -5.16 7.56
CA ARG A 71 -4.04 -5.78 6.93
C ARG A 71 -4.72 -6.86 7.80
N PHE A 72 -4.50 -6.81 9.11
CA PHE A 72 -5.03 -7.79 10.04
C PHE A 72 -6.56 -7.70 10.15
N TRP A 73 -7.16 -6.52 9.97
CA TRP A 73 -8.62 -6.36 9.97
C TRP A 73 -9.18 -6.16 8.55
N ALA A 74 -10.48 -6.41 8.38
CA ALA A 74 -11.22 -6.04 7.18
C ALA A 74 -12.70 -5.78 7.48
N LEU A 75 -13.36 -5.00 6.63
CA LEU A 75 -14.83 -4.93 6.63
C LEU A 75 -15.40 -6.25 6.11
N ARG A 76 -16.30 -6.85 6.88
CA ARG A 76 -16.92 -8.15 6.57
C ARG A 76 -18.42 -8.04 6.55
N THR A 77 -19.05 -8.60 5.51
CA THR A 77 -20.51 -8.73 5.44
C THR A 77 -21.01 -9.81 6.43
N PRO A 78 -22.31 -9.84 6.76
CA PRO A 78 -22.89 -10.90 7.58
C PRO A 78 -22.65 -12.31 7.02
N GLU A 79 -22.58 -12.45 5.69
CA GLU A 79 -22.23 -13.70 5.01
C GLU A 79 -20.73 -14.05 5.06
N GLY A 80 -19.92 -13.25 5.78
CA GLY A 80 -18.49 -13.48 5.96
C GLY A 80 -17.62 -13.10 4.77
N ARG A 81 -18.14 -12.35 3.77
CA ARG A 81 -17.33 -11.89 2.63
C ARG A 81 -16.58 -10.60 2.97
N VAL A 82 -15.37 -10.47 2.42
CA VAL A 82 -14.46 -9.36 2.70
C VAL A 82 -14.65 -8.21 1.72
N GLY A 83 -14.73 -6.98 2.23
CA GLY A 83 -14.73 -5.76 1.43
C GLY A 83 -13.46 -5.61 0.60
N SER A 84 -13.61 -5.31 -0.69
CA SER A 84 -12.48 -5.20 -1.63
C SER A 84 -12.81 -4.30 -2.82
N GLY A 85 -11.87 -4.16 -3.76
CA GLY A 85 -12.08 -3.53 -5.05
C GLY A 85 -12.71 -4.45 -6.11
N LYS A 86 -13.06 -5.69 -5.77
CA LYS A 86 -13.58 -6.71 -6.70
C LYS A 86 -14.68 -7.54 -6.06
N THR A 87 -15.52 -8.15 -6.88
CA THR A 87 -16.53 -9.13 -6.46
C THR A 87 -16.09 -10.52 -6.89
N THR A 88 -16.03 -11.45 -5.94
CA THR A 88 -15.75 -12.88 -6.17
C THR A 88 -16.52 -13.69 -5.12
N ARG A 89 -16.35 -15.02 -5.07
CA ARG A 89 -16.90 -15.84 -3.97
C ARG A 89 -16.51 -15.33 -2.58
N ARG A 90 -15.28 -14.83 -2.40
CA ARG A 90 -14.75 -14.38 -1.10
C ARG A 90 -14.87 -12.87 -0.86
N PHE A 91 -15.05 -12.09 -1.92
CA PHE A 91 -14.93 -10.63 -1.87
C PHE A 91 -16.18 -9.93 -2.38
N VAL A 92 -16.51 -8.79 -1.78
CA VAL A 92 -17.57 -7.90 -2.25
C VAL A 92 -16.96 -6.55 -2.58
N ARG A 93 -17.28 -6.02 -3.76
CA ARG A 93 -16.82 -4.70 -4.15
C ARG A 93 -17.47 -3.63 -3.27
N MET A 94 -16.63 -2.79 -2.64
CA MET A 94 -17.05 -1.60 -1.90
C MET A 94 -16.14 -0.45 -2.34
N SER A 95 -16.68 0.50 -3.11
CA SER A 95 -15.89 1.57 -3.74
C SER A 95 -15.42 2.63 -2.76
N SER A 96 -16.13 2.84 -1.65
CA SER A 96 -15.82 3.88 -0.65
C SER A 96 -14.71 3.51 0.33
N LEU A 97 -14.14 2.30 0.24
CA LEU A 97 -13.07 1.85 1.16
C LEU A 97 -11.83 2.78 1.16
N PRO A 98 -11.34 3.28 0.01
CA PRO A 98 -10.20 4.20 -0.02
C PRO A 98 -10.49 5.59 0.58
N ASP A 99 -11.76 5.91 0.84
CA ASP A 99 -12.18 7.19 1.43
C ASP A 99 -12.09 7.17 2.97
N MET A 100 -11.77 6.01 3.55
CA MET A 100 -11.50 5.82 4.97
C MET A 100 -10.02 5.52 5.21
N SER A 101 -9.53 5.84 6.42
CA SER A 101 -8.20 5.45 6.89
C SER A 101 -8.27 4.70 8.21
N ALA A 102 -7.20 3.99 8.54
CA ALA A 102 -7.05 3.33 9.83
C ALA A 102 -5.62 3.49 10.36
N ALA A 103 -5.51 3.67 11.67
CA ALA A 103 -4.26 3.67 12.42
C ALA A 103 -4.43 2.84 13.69
N LEU A 104 -3.34 2.38 14.29
CA LEU A 104 -3.41 1.65 15.55
C LEU A 104 -3.32 2.57 16.77
N VAL A 105 -4.15 2.28 17.76
CA VAL A 105 -4.00 2.77 19.14
C VAL A 105 -3.80 1.54 20.02
N GLY A 106 -2.56 1.35 20.50
CA GLY A 106 -2.13 0.05 21.01
C GLY A 106 -2.14 -1.00 19.90
N ASP A 107 -2.80 -2.13 20.12
CA ASP A 107 -2.95 -3.21 19.14
C ASP A 107 -4.33 -3.23 18.47
N SER A 108 -5.12 -2.15 18.57
CA SER A 108 -6.48 -2.07 18.03
C SER A 108 -6.60 -0.93 17.01
N PRO A 109 -7.28 -1.14 15.87
CA PRO A 109 -7.47 -0.09 14.88
C PRO A 109 -8.51 0.93 15.36
N VAL A 110 -8.19 2.19 15.09
CA VAL A 110 -9.14 3.29 15.03
C VAL A 110 -9.33 3.63 13.56
N VAL A 111 -10.58 3.69 13.12
CA VAL A 111 -10.93 3.98 11.72
C VAL A 111 -11.46 5.41 11.64
N THR A 112 -10.88 6.19 10.74
CA THR A 112 -11.35 7.54 10.39
C THR A 112 -12.25 7.45 9.16
N LEU A 113 -13.47 7.95 9.31
CA LEU A 113 -14.51 7.99 8.29
C LEU A 113 -14.31 9.16 7.31
N PRO A 114 -15.02 9.20 6.17
CA PRO A 114 -14.93 10.33 5.24
C PRO A 114 -15.38 11.67 5.85
N SER A 115 -16.19 11.62 6.92
CA SER A 115 -16.59 12.78 7.71
C SER A 115 -15.46 13.36 8.58
N GLY A 116 -14.34 12.66 8.72
CA GLY A 116 -13.23 12.99 9.64
C GLY A 116 -13.40 12.43 11.06
N VAL A 117 -14.56 11.85 11.39
CA VAL A 117 -14.80 11.21 12.70
C VAL A 117 -13.97 9.93 12.79
N SER A 118 -13.29 9.73 13.93
CA SER A 118 -12.49 8.55 14.21
C SER A 118 -13.11 7.72 15.32
N LEU A 119 -13.33 6.43 15.07
CA LEU A 119 -13.99 5.52 16.01
C LEU A 119 -13.12 4.28 16.26
N PRO A 120 -12.97 3.83 17.52
CA PRO A 120 -12.34 2.56 17.83
C PRO A 120 -13.24 1.38 17.42
N LEU A 121 -12.70 0.16 17.42
CA LEU A 121 -13.51 -1.05 17.24
C LEU A 121 -14.70 -1.09 18.21
N GLY A 122 -15.87 -1.40 17.67
CA GLY A 122 -17.12 -1.52 18.44
C GLY A 122 -18.35 -1.30 17.56
N ALA A 123 -19.52 -1.47 18.15
CA ALA A 123 -20.80 -1.38 17.43
C ALA A 123 -21.04 -0.01 16.76
N GLU A 124 -20.53 1.08 17.35
CA GLU A 124 -20.64 2.42 16.78
C GLU A 124 -19.83 2.53 15.47
N LEU A 125 -18.60 2.00 15.46
CA LEU A 125 -17.79 1.93 14.25
C LEU A 125 -18.49 1.08 13.19
N ASP A 126 -18.98 -0.11 13.56
CA ASP A 126 -19.66 -1.02 12.62
C ASP A 126 -20.88 -0.36 11.97
N ALA A 127 -21.71 0.35 12.75
CA ALA A 127 -22.84 1.11 12.23
C ALA A 127 -22.38 2.24 11.28
N ALA A 128 -21.33 2.98 11.66
CA ALA A 128 -20.85 4.09 10.87
C ALA A 128 -20.20 3.64 9.55
N VAL A 129 -19.38 2.59 9.56
CA VAL A 129 -18.80 2.05 8.32
C VAL A 129 -19.87 1.40 7.44
N SER A 130 -20.90 0.77 8.03
CA SER A 130 -22.04 0.23 7.29
C SER A 130 -22.78 1.31 6.51
N ALA A 131 -22.96 2.48 7.11
CA ALA A 131 -23.56 3.63 6.44
C ALA A 131 -22.67 4.14 5.28
N VAL A 132 -21.35 4.22 5.48
CA VAL A 132 -20.40 4.66 4.43
C VAL A 132 -20.38 3.73 3.21
N VAL A 133 -20.47 2.41 3.43
CA VAL A 133 -20.45 1.41 2.34
C VAL A 133 -21.84 1.02 1.83
N ASP A 134 -22.89 1.63 2.38
CA ASP A 134 -24.31 1.37 2.07
C ASP A 134 -24.67 -0.14 2.15
N ARG A 135 -24.27 -0.77 3.26
CA ARG A 135 -24.59 -2.19 3.57
C ARG A 135 -24.16 -2.57 4.98
N PRO A 136 -24.80 -3.57 5.60
CA PRO A 136 -24.33 -4.14 6.86
C PRO A 136 -22.92 -4.73 6.72
N VAL A 137 -21.99 -4.25 7.54
CA VAL A 137 -20.65 -4.80 7.72
C VAL A 137 -20.17 -4.63 9.16
N VAL A 138 -19.18 -5.42 9.53
CA VAL A 138 -18.42 -5.25 10.78
C VAL A 138 -16.93 -5.16 10.46
N VAL A 139 -16.16 -4.46 11.30
CA VAL A 139 -14.69 -4.47 11.22
C VAL A 139 -14.17 -5.64 12.06
N ALA A 140 -13.69 -6.68 11.39
CA ALA A 140 -13.31 -7.93 12.04
C ALA A 140 -11.87 -8.34 11.71
N PRO A 141 -11.17 -9.02 12.65
CA PRO A 141 -9.82 -9.52 12.43
C PRO A 141 -9.80 -10.64 11.38
N GLU A 142 -8.59 -10.94 10.92
CA GLU A 142 -8.29 -12.09 10.08
C GLU A 142 -8.68 -13.37 10.81
N ASN A 143 -9.32 -14.28 10.07
CA ASN A 143 -9.69 -15.61 10.53
C ASN A 143 -9.05 -16.64 9.58
N ASP A 144 -9.75 -17.72 9.25
CA ASP A 144 -9.24 -18.79 8.39
C ASP A 144 -8.88 -18.33 6.96
N VAL A 145 -9.29 -17.13 6.55
CA VAL A 145 -9.01 -16.57 5.22
C VAL A 145 -7.96 -15.45 5.32
N PRO A 146 -6.75 -15.63 4.74
CA PRO A 146 -5.75 -14.58 4.71
C PRO A 146 -6.26 -13.30 4.04
N HIS A 147 -6.03 -12.17 4.68
CA HIS A 147 -6.36 -10.83 4.18
C HIS A 147 -5.25 -10.24 3.29
N VAL A 148 -4.02 -10.75 3.39
CA VAL A 148 -2.92 -10.41 2.47
C VAL A 148 -3.23 -10.90 1.06
N ASP A 149 -2.99 -10.06 0.06
CA ASP A 149 -3.41 -10.33 -1.33
C ASP A 149 -2.52 -11.34 -2.06
N ASP A 150 -1.20 -11.24 -1.89
CA ASP A 150 -0.22 -12.10 -2.59
C ASP A 150 1.04 -12.32 -1.74
N GLN A 151 1.74 -11.23 -1.40
CA GLN A 151 3.02 -11.27 -0.69
C GLN A 151 3.05 -10.30 0.48
N PRO A 152 3.88 -10.58 1.51
CA PRO A 152 3.82 -9.89 2.80
C PRO A 152 4.33 -8.45 2.78
N ILE A 153 5.16 -8.07 1.80
CA ILE A 153 5.70 -6.71 1.67
C ILE A 153 5.43 -6.18 0.27
N HIS A 154 4.85 -4.98 0.19
CA HIS A 154 4.81 -4.18 -1.03
C HIS A 154 5.84 -3.05 -0.95
N LEU A 155 6.73 -2.96 -1.94
CA LEU A 155 7.79 -1.95 -2.02
C LEU A 155 7.62 -1.12 -3.28
N VAL A 156 7.81 0.20 -3.17
CA VAL A 156 7.91 1.12 -4.31
C VAL A 156 9.14 2.00 -4.18
N THR A 157 9.61 2.58 -5.27
CA THR A 157 10.71 3.55 -5.23
C THR A 157 10.24 4.99 -5.46
N THR A 158 11.01 5.96 -4.96
CA THR A 158 10.80 7.39 -5.28
C THR A 158 10.93 7.64 -6.79
N ALA A 159 11.75 6.87 -7.49
CA ALA A 159 11.87 6.89 -8.94
C ALA A 159 10.57 6.50 -9.66
N SER A 160 9.90 5.43 -9.21
CA SER A 160 8.58 5.00 -9.72
C SER A 160 7.48 6.02 -9.44
N LEU A 161 7.48 6.62 -8.24
CA LEU A 161 6.51 7.66 -7.88
C LEU A 161 6.66 8.89 -8.79
N ARG A 162 7.91 9.34 -9.02
CA ARG A 162 8.21 10.44 -9.96
C ARG A 162 7.87 10.08 -11.41
N TRP A 163 8.11 8.83 -11.82
CA TRP A 163 7.71 8.33 -13.15
C TRP A 163 6.20 8.42 -13.37
N LEU A 164 5.41 8.07 -12.35
CA LEU A 164 3.95 8.10 -12.40
C LEU A 164 3.37 9.51 -12.19
N GLY A 165 4.19 10.52 -11.88
CA GLY A 165 3.74 11.88 -11.61
C GLY A 165 2.96 12.02 -10.30
N VAL A 166 3.21 11.14 -9.32
CA VAL A 166 2.55 11.18 -8.01
C VAL A 166 3.20 12.28 -7.17
N PRO A 167 2.46 13.32 -6.73
CA PRO A 167 3.00 14.31 -5.83
C PRO A 167 3.30 13.67 -4.46
N SER A 168 4.42 14.02 -3.84
CA SER A 168 4.66 13.63 -2.44
C SER A 168 3.72 14.42 -1.52
N PRO A 169 3.08 13.81 -0.48
CA PRO A 169 3.21 12.42 -0.01
C PRO A 169 2.05 11.49 -0.43
N ASP A 170 1.52 11.56 -1.66
CA ASP A 170 0.38 10.73 -2.09
C ASP A 170 0.75 9.26 -2.42
N TRP A 171 1.91 8.80 -1.95
CA TRP A 171 2.35 7.41 -2.14
C TRP A 171 1.46 6.39 -1.39
N MET A 172 0.79 6.84 -0.32
CA MET A 172 -0.08 6.00 0.52
C MET A 172 -1.26 5.42 -0.25
N ILE A 173 -1.68 6.02 -1.36
CA ILE A 173 -2.73 5.47 -2.24
C ILE A 173 -2.35 4.11 -2.81
N PHE A 174 -1.05 3.87 -3.07
CA PHE A 174 -0.54 2.59 -3.55
C PHE A 174 -0.34 1.57 -2.42
N ARG A 175 -0.49 2.00 -1.18
CA ARG A 175 -0.32 1.18 0.00
C ARG A 175 0.99 0.37 0.09
N PRO A 176 2.17 0.94 -0.19
CA PRO A 176 3.44 0.26 0.01
C PRO A 176 3.79 0.19 1.50
N ASN A 177 4.39 -0.90 1.92
CA ASN A 177 4.97 -0.99 3.25
C ASN A 177 6.29 -0.25 3.34
N LEU A 178 7.05 -0.19 2.24
CA LEU A 178 8.34 0.50 2.16
C LEU A 178 8.39 1.37 0.91
N VAL A 179 8.81 2.63 1.09
CA VAL A 179 9.24 3.49 -0.01
C VAL A 179 10.76 3.63 0.08
N VAL A 180 11.44 3.29 -1.01
CA VAL A 180 12.91 3.31 -1.08
C VAL A 180 13.36 4.42 -2.02
N ASP A 181 14.36 5.19 -1.61
CA ASP A 181 14.93 6.22 -2.47
C ASP A 181 15.66 5.62 -3.67
N ALA A 182 15.40 6.14 -4.87
CA ALA A 182 16.14 5.80 -6.05
C ALA A 182 16.22 6.98 -7.04
N PRO A 183 17.34 7.11 -7.77
CA PRO A 183 17.53 8.18 -8.75
C PRO A 183 16.67 7.96 -10.02
N GLY A 184 16.46 9.04 -10.79
CA GLY A 184 15.80 8.98 -12.11
C GLY A 184 14.30 8.71 -12.06
N SER A 185 13.54 8.96 -13.12
CA SER A 185 12.07 8.81 -13.14
C SER A 185 11.67 7.55 -13.93
N SER A 186 11.98 6.38 -13.38
CA SER A 186 11.66 5.09 -14.00
C SER A 186 11.36 4.01 -12.97
N ARG A 187 10.76 2.90 -13.39
CA ARG A 187 10.47 1.73 -12.54
C ARG A 187 11.71 0.88 -12.29
N VAL A 188 12.64 1.39 -11.50
CA VAL A 188 13.94 0.75 -11.27
C VAL A 188 13.83 -0.56 -10.46
N GLU A 189 12.84 -0.67 -9.58
CA GLU A 189 12.60 -1.86 -8.76
C GLU A 189 12.15 -3.08 -9.57
N ASP A 190 11.64 -2.90 -10.78
CA ASP A 190 11.33 -4.01 -11.70
C ASP A 190 12.59 -4.86 -11.95
N GLY A 191 13.77 -4.23 -11.99
CA GLY A 191 15.06 -4.92 -12.16
C GLY A 191 15.58 -5.63 -10.92
N TRP A 192 14.91 -5.50 -9.77
CA TRP A 192 15.26 -6.17 -8.52
C TRP A 192 14.57 -7.52 -8.35
N ILE A 193 13.60 -7.86 -9.21
CA ILE A 193 12.90 -9.14 -9.16
C ILE A 193 13.89 -10.31 -9.30
N GLY A 194 13.73 -11.29 -8.41
CA GLY A 194 14.63 -12.45 -8.30
C GLY A 194 15.85 -12.22 -7.42
N ARG A 195 16.05 -11.01 -6.90
CA ARG A 195 17.19 -10.64 -6.05
C ARG A 195 16.80 -10.53 -4.58
N ARG A 196 17.81 -10.38 -3.73
CA ARG A 196 17.65 -10.12 -2.30
C ARG A 196 17.96 -8.67 -1.98
N LEU A 197 17.20 -8.12 -1.04
CA LEU A 197 17.34 -6.75 -0.57
C LEU A 197 17.58 -6.77 0.94
N GLN A 198 18.74 -6.32 1.38
CA GLN A 198 18.99 -6.03 2.79
C GLN A 198 18.48 -4.62 3.07
N VAL A 199 17.62 -4.48 4.07
CA VAL A 199 17.01 -3.20 4.48
C VAL A 199 17.20 -3.06 5.98
N GLY A 200 18.17 -2.23 6.40
CA GLY A 200 18.60 -2.21 7.80
C GLY A 200 19.00 -3.62 8.26
N GLY A 201 18.34 -4.14 9.30
CA GLY A 201 18.53 -5.52 9.77
C GLY A 201 17.74 -6.59 9.00
N ALA A 202 16.74 -6.20 8.21
CA ALA A 202 15.84 -7.13 7.52
C ALA A 202 16.43 -7.64 6.21
N LEU A 203 16.10 -8.88 5.84
CA LEU A 203 16.43 -9.44 4.53
C LEU A 203 15.15 -9.80 3.80
N LEU A 204 14.98 -9.26 2.59
CA LEU A 204 13.81 -9.46 1.75
C LEU A 204 14.20 -10.19 0.46
N SER A 205 13.33 -11.05 -0.05
CA SER A 205 13.43 -11.61 -1.41
C SER A 205 12.38 -10.96 -2.30
N ILE A 206 12.78 -10.31 -3.39
CA ILE A 206 11.86 -9.67 -4.33
C ILE A 206 11.34 -10.73 -5.30
N VAL A 207 10.04 -11.01 -5.26
CA VAL A 207 9.46 -12.19 -5.94
C VAL A 207 8.70 -11.85 -7.22
N GLY A 208 8.26 -10.61 -7.41
CA GLY A 208 7.53 -10.25 -8.61
C GLY A 208 6.93 -8.85 -8.60
N PRO A 209 6.27 -8.44 -9.70
CA PRO A 209 5.61 -7.15 -9.79
C PRO A 209 4.32 -7.13 -8.95
N ALA A 210 4.04 -6.02 -8.28
CA ALA A 210 2.81 -5.87 -7.53
C ALA A 210 1.63 -5.53 -8.44
N VAL A 211 0.72 -6.49 -8.63
CA VAL A 211 -0.52 -6.30 -9.42
C VAL A 211 -1.48 -5.39 -8.65
N ARG A 212 -1.95 -4.34 -9.30
CA ARG A 212 -2.82 -3.34 -8.68
C ARG A 212 -4.28 -3.60 -9.00
N CYS A 213 -5.16 -3.17 -8.10
CA CYS A 213 -6.61 -3.30 -8.26
C CYS A 213 -7.29 -1.93 -8.15
N ALA A 214 -8.62 -1.91 -8.29
CA ALA A 214 -9.44 -0.69 -8.26
C ALA A 214 -9.24 0.21 -7.04
N MET A 215 -8.61 -0.26 -5.96
CA MET A 215 -8.32 0.53 -4.76
C MET A 215 -7.30 1.65 -4.98
N ILE A 216 -6.52 1.63 -6.06
CA ILE A 216 -5.62 2.76 -6.41
C ILE A 216 -6.28 3.81 -7.30
N GLY A 217 -7.60 3.71 -7.52
CA GLY A 217 -8.42 4.73 -8.18
C GLY A 217 -7.96 5.04 -9.59
N ALA A 218 -7.77 6.34 -9.88
CA ALA A 218 -7.42 6.84 -11.20
C ALA A 218 -6.14 6.22 -11.75
N TYR A 219 -5.14 5.96 -10.90
CA TYR A 219 -3.83 5.43 -11.28
C TYR A 219 -3.84 3.99 -11.82
N LEU A 220 -4.96 3.26 -11.70
CA LEU A 220 -5.02 1.86 -12.12
C LEU A 220 -4.77 1.68 -13.62
N ARG A 221 -5.20 2.63 -14.46
CA ARG A 221 -5.03 2.51 -15.91
C ARG A 221 -3.57 2.67 -16.32
N GLU A 222 -2.87 3.59 -15.67
CA GLU A 222 -1.49 3.94 -15.98
C GLU A 222 -0.51 2.98 -15.31
N ALA A 223 -0.86 2.44 -14.14
CA ALA A 223 0.00 1.59 -13.33
C ALA A 223 -0.73 0.31 -12.83
N PRO A 224 -1.18 -0.58 -13.75
CA PRO A 224 -1.83 -1.85 -13.38
C PRO A 224 -0.87 -2.82 -12.68
N LYS A 225 0.44 -2.58 -12.82
CA LYS A 225 1.51 -3.16 -12.00
C LYS A 225 2.37 -2.01 -11.52
N PHE A 226 2.51 -1.86 -10.20
CA PHE A 226 3.24 -0.73 -9.61
C PHE A 226 3.89 -1.14 -8.31
N GLY A 227 5.20 -0.97 -8.22
CA GLY A 227 6.02 -1.54 -7.17
C GLY A 227 6.27 -3.03 -7.35
N VAL A 228 6.99 -3.59 -6.40
CA VAL A 228 7.33 -5.02 -6.32
C VAL A 228 6.83 -5.62 -5.02
N TYR A 229 6.55 -6.91 -5.07
CA TYR A 229 6.27 -7.72 -3.91
C TYR A 229 7.52 -8.42 -3.40
N ALA A 230 7.62 -8.55 -2.08
CA ALA A 230 8.72 -9.21 -1.43
C ALA A 230 8.28 -10.13 -0.28
N GLN A 231 9.06 -11.20 -0.08
CA GLN A 231 8.98 -12.08 1.09
C GLN A 231 10.01 -11.66 2.14
N VAL A 232 9.67 -11.84 3.42
CA VAL A 232 10.61 -11.59 4.52
C VAL A 232 11.41 -12.87 4.78
N LEU A 233 12.70 -12.85 4.45
CA LEU A 233 13.63 -13.95 4.76
C LEU A 233 14.23 -13.81 6.17
N ARG A 234 14.45 -12.57 6.62
CA ARG A 234 14.90 -12.26 7.98
C ARG A 234 14.07 -11.13 8.57
N PRO A 235 13.26 -11.41 9.60
CA PRO A 235 12.54 -10.40 10.38
C PRO A 235 13.49 -9.39 11.05
N ALA A 236 13.10 -8.12 11.06
CA ALA A 236 13.74 -7.05 11.82
C ALA A 236 12.82 -5.81 11.84
N THR A 237 13.14 -4.85 12.70
CA THR A 237 12.58 -3.49 12.57
C THR A 237 13.28 -2.77 11.42
N VAL A 238 12.48 -2.10 10.58
CA VAL A 238 12.94 -1.23 9.50
C VAL A 238 12.50 0.19 9.80
N SER A 239 13.42 1.15 9.76
CA SER A 239 13.19 2.56 10.04
C SER A 239 13.45 3.43 8.82
N VAL A 240 12.80 4.58 8.76
CA VAL A 240 13.16 5.64 7.80
C VAL A 240 14.63 6.01 8.02
N GLY A 241 15.38 6.11 6.92
CA GLY A 241 16.83 6.33 6.92
C GLY A 241 17.67 5.05 6.86
N ASP A 242 17.09 3.87 7.09
CA ASP A 242 17.82 2.61 6.98
C ASP A 242 18.42 2.43 5.59
N ALA A 243 19.67 1.95 5.57
CA ALA A 243 20.37 1.65 4.32
C ALA A 243 19.73 0.43 3.63
N VAL A 244 19.68 0.51 2.30
CA VAL A 244 19.16 -0.54 1.44
C VAL A 244 20.28 -1.00 0.50
N THR A 245 20.56 -2.30 0.49
CA THR A 245 21.54 -2.89 -0.43
C THR A 245 20.96 -4.08 -1.17
N LEU A 246 21.27 -4.16 -2.46
CA LEU A 246 20.82 -5.23 -3.34
C LEU A 246 21.93 -6.29 -3.44
N SER A 247 21.59 -7.55 -3.22
CA SER A 247 22.48 -8.70 -3.39
C SER A 247 21.88 -9.70 -4.38
N GLU A 248 22.72 -10.59 -4.91
CA GLU A 248 22.28 -11.69 -5.78
C GLU A 248 21.42 -12.71 -5.04
#